data_AF-A0A973CGU2-F1
#
_entry.id   AF-A0A973CGU2-F1
#
_cell.length_a   1.000
_cell.length_b   1.000
_cell.length_c   1.000
_cell.angle_alpha   90.00
_cell.angle_beta   90.00
_cell.angle_gamma   90.00
#
_symmetry.space_group_name_H-M   'P 1'
#
loop_
_entity.id
_entity.type
_entity.pdbx_description
1 polymer ?
#
loop_
_entity_poly.entity_id
_entity_poly.type
_entity_poly.pdbx_seq_one_letter_code
_entity_poly.pdbx_strand_id
1 'polypeptide(L)'
;MSRYEKVDLAYYFLVDKEKQSEAFIIAQLVDATGWKVDTCKTYPSKRWHQYVEKDGEQYSSSGISFLSKEEFRSVHSQKLQQTADHSVKGVLLHKAKEFTLLAVSTYNNPYTEFKTYGFIVNIVIAYTALMHAIYEKRSADYFHKDVDGNAIFIDGEEKVWELSECVDEYWKGIEAPEKANIKFLIGLRNKIEHRSLPAIDLAVSGECQSALSNFETLLVEEFGDEHALTASLAIAMQLTRISE
;
A
#
# COMPACT_ATOMS: atom_id res chain seq x y z
N MET A 1 -13.53 34.32 -9.91
CA MET A 1 -13.27 33.55 -8.68
C MET A 1 -12.95 32.12 -9.09
N SER A 2 -11.72 31.69 -8.82
CA SER A 2 -11.30 30.30 -9.06
C SER A 2 -12.17 29.35 -8.25
N ARG A 3 -12.54 28.21 -8.84
CA ARG A 3 -13.34 27.15 -8.20
C ARG A 3 -12.77 26.70 -6.85
N TYR A 4 -11.47 26.89 -6.62
CA TYR A 4 -10.74 26.41 -5.45
C TYR A 4 -10.35 27.50 -4.44
N GLU A 5 -10.73 28.76 -4.63
CA GLU A 5 -10.29 29.87 -3.75
C GLU A 5 -10.52 29.59 -2.26
N LYS A 6 -11.70 29.12 -1.88
CA LYS A 6 -12.01 28.82 -0.47
C LYS A 6 -11.26 27.59 0.06
N VAL A 7 -10.94 26.65 -0.82
CA VAL A 7 -10.15 25.45 -0.49
C VAL A 7 -8.71 25.83 -0.22
N ASP A 8 -8.17 26.74 -1.03
CA ASP A 8 -6.80 27.26 -0.86
C ASP A 8 -6.68 28.05 0.45
N LEU A 9 -7.70 28.85 0.79
CA LEU A 9 -7.74 29.55 2.08
C LEU A 9 -7.75 28.58 3.26
N ALA A 10 -8.49 27.47 3.16
CA ALA A 10 -8.47 26.42 4.18
C ALA A 10 -7.10 25.76 4.30
N TYR A 11 -6.45 25.46 3.17
CA TYR A 11 -5.09 24.91 3.16
C TYR A 11 -4.12 25.82 3.92
N TYR A 12 -4.05 27.11 3.55
CA TYR A 12 -3.13 28.04 4.20
C TYR A 12 -3.42 28.21 5.69
N PHE A 13 -4.69 28.27 6.09
CA PHE A 13 -5.09 28.34 7.48
C PHE A 13 -4.63 27.11 8.28
N LEU A 14 -4.84 25.90 7.75
CA LEU A 14 -4.48 24.66 8.45
C LEU A 14 -2.96 24.47 8.53
N VAL A 15 -2.22 24.79 7.46
CA VAL A 15 -0.75 24.75 7.46
C VAL A 15 -0.19 25.75 8.46
N ASP A 16 -0.78 26.94 8.58
CA ASP A 16 -0.36 27.94 9.55
C ASP A 16 -0.58 27.46 11.00
N LYS A 17 -1.75 26.88 11.28
CA LYS A 17 -2.06 26.30 12.60
C LYS A 17 -1.15 25.13 12.96
N GLU A 18 -0.85 24.27 11.99
CA GLU A 18 0.10 23.16 12.17
C GLU A 18 1.52 23.66 12.47
N LYS A 19 2.02 24.65 11.72
CA LYS A 19 3.36 25.24 11.95
C LYS A 19 3.50 25.93 13.29
N GLN A 20 2.42 26.51 13.80
CA GLN A 20 2.38 27.16 15.10
C GLN A 20 2.04 26.18 16.24
N SER A 21 1.75 24.91 15.92
CA SER A 21 1.26 23.90 16.87
C SER A 21 0.03 24.38 17.66
N GLU A 22 -0.85 25.13 17.01
CA GLU A 22 -2.04 25.72 17.62
C GLU A 22 -3.30 24.96 17.23
N ALA A 23 -4.15 24.70 18.22
CA ALA A 23 -5.50 24.24 17.95
C ALA A 23 -6.38 25.39 17.40
N PHE A 24 -7.44 25.03 16.69
CA PHE A 24 -8.43 25.97 16.18
C PHE A 24 -9.86 25.52 16.47
N ILE A 25 -10.80 26.47 16.42
CA ILE A 25 -12.24 26.21 16.51
C ILE A 25 -12.92 26.45 15.15
N ILE A 26 -14.11 25.88 14.96
CA ILE A 26 -14.88 26.02 13.71
C ILE A 26 -15.11 27.48 13.32
N ALA A 27 -15.30 28.38 14.29
CA ALA A 27 -15.48 29.81 14.02
C ALA A 27 -14.27 30.41 13.28
N GLN A 28 -13.04 30.06 13.69
CA GLN A 28 -11.82 30.55 13.03
C GLN A 28 -11.69 30.02 11.61
N LEU A 29 -12.07 28.75 11.37
CA LEU A 29 -12.08 28.18 10.03
C LEU A 29 -13.16 28.83 9.13
N VAL A 30 -14.31 29.18 9.70
CA VAL A 30 -15.37 29.95 9.01
C VAL A 30 -14.85 31.32 8.60
N ASP A 31 -14.20 32.04 9.51
CA ASP A 31 -13.66 33.38 9.24
C ASP A 31 -12.55 33.34 8.18
N ALA A 32 -11.69 32.31 8.21
CA ALA A 32 -10.61 32.16 7.24
C ALA A 32 -11.08 31.79 5.83
N THR A 33 -12.14 30.98 5.72
CA THR A 33 -12.57 30.39 4.42
C THR A 33 -13.81 31.06 3.82
N GLY A 34 -14.61 31.76 4.63
CA GLY A 34 -15.91 32.29 4.26
C GLY A 34 -16.94 31.20 3.91
N TRP A 35 -16.77 29.97 4.42
CA TRP A 35 -17.78 28.92 4.32
C TRP A 35 -18.82 29.00 5.44
N LYS A 36 -19.96 28.33 5.25
CA LYS A 36 -20.98 28.20 6.30
C LYS A 36 -20.47 27.31 7.42
N VAL A 37 -20.94 27.54 8.64
CA VAL A 37 -20.59 26.74 9.84
C VAL A 37 -20.76 25.24 9.60
N ASP A 38 -21.87 24.82 8.98
CA ASP A 38 -22.12 23.39 8.70
C ASP A 38 -21.10 22.79 7.73
N THR A 39 -20.63 23.58 6.76
CA THR A 39 -19.58 23.19 5.82
C THR A 39 -18.25 23.01 6.55
N CYS A 40 -17.89 23.95 7.42
CA CYS A 40 -16.68 23.88 8.24
C CYS A 40 -16.75 22.77 9.32
N LYS A 41 -17.93 22.31 9.73
CA LYS A 41 -18.08 21.10 10.57
C LYS A 41 -17.90 19.81 9.77
N THR A 42 -18.35 19.81 8.52
CA THR A 42 -18.37 18.63 7.65
C THR A 42 -16.99 18.30 7.09
N TYR A 43 -16.21 19.27 6.64
CA TYR A 43 -14.93 18.98 5.97
C TYR A 43 -13.85 18.38 6.88
N PRO A 44 -13.58 18.91 8.09
CA PRO A 44 -12.67 18.26 9.03
C PRO A 44 -13.04 16.81 9.30
N SER A 45 -14.34 16.53 9.50
CA SER A 45 -14.82 15.19 9.84
C SER A 45 -14.94 14.22 8.66
N LYS A 46 -15.21 14.70 7.44
CA LYS A 46 -15.51 13.84 6.28
C LYS A 46 -14.53 13.91 5.12
N ARG A 47 -13.71 14.96 5.04
CA ARG A 47 -12.75 15.18 3.93
C ARG A 47 -11.32 15.15 4.40
N TRP A 48 -11.07 15.68 5.59
CA TRP A 48 -9.72 15.89 6.10
C TRP A 48 -9.47 15.09 7.37
N HIS A 49 -10.25 14.04 7.64
CA HIS A 49 -10.18 13.27 8.88
C HIS A 49 -8.83 12.56 9.09
N GLN A 50 -8.04 12.38 8.02
CA GLN A 50 -6.66 11.87 8.09
C GLN A 50 -5.66 12.91 8.59
N TYR A 51 -6.02 14.19 8.54
CA TYR A 51 -5.13 15.31 8.78
C TYR A 51 -5.63 16.27 9.87
N VAL A 52 -6.88 16.11 10.30
CA VAL A 52 -7.51 16.98 11.29
C VAL A 52 -8.17 16.11 12.36
N GLU A 53 -7.68 16.23 13.58
CA GLU A 53 -8.24 15.58 14.76
C GLU A 53 -9.13 16.54 15.53
N LYS A 54 -10.11 15.99 16.23
CA LYS A 54 -11.05 16.75 17.06
C LYS A 54 -10.85 16.36 18.52
N ASP A 55 -10.60 17.36 19.36
CA ASP A 55 -10.58 17.22 20.83
C ASP A 55 -11.59 18.20 21.45
N GLY A 56 -12.72 17.67 21.93
CA GLY A 56 -13.83 18.47 22.46
C GLY A 56 -14.40 19.47 21.43
N GLU A 57 -14.22 20.76 21.68
CA GLU A 57 -14.64 21.86 20.78
C GLU A 57 -13.51 22.34 19.86
N GLN A 58 -12.30 21.81 20.03
CA GLN A 58 -11.09 22.22 19.32
C GLN A 58 -10.66 21.18 18.28
N TYR A 59 -9.89 21.64 17.31
CA TYR A 59 -9.35 20.86 16.21
C TYR A 59 -7.85 21.13 16.08
N SER A 60 -7.08 20.10 15.79
CA SER A 60 -5.65 20.20 15.48
C SER A 60 -5.40 19.65 14.08
N SER A 61 -4.52 20.30 13.32
CA SER A 61 -4.07 19.80 12.02
C SER A 61 -2.67 19.22 12.11
N SER A 62 -2.46 18.10 11.44
CA SER A 62 -1.17 17.41 11.35
C SER A 62 -0.98 16.82 9.95
N GLY A 63 0.21 16.99 9.39
CA GLY A 63 0.59 16.42 8.10
C GLY A 63 0.10 17.18 6.87
N ILE A 64 -0.69 18.24 7.02
CA ILE A 64 -1.14 19.09 5.89
C ILE A 64 0.04 19.88 5.34
N SER A 65 1.00 20.23 6.19
CA SER A 65 2.23 20.93 5.78
C SER A 65 3.10 20.15 4.79
N PHE A 66 2.95 18.82 4.72
CA PHE A 66 3.64 17.97 3.75
C PHE A 66 2.92 17.86 2.40
N LEU A 67 1.67 18.31 2.31
CA LEU A 67 0.91 18.34 1.07
C LEU A 67 1.19 19.65 0.31
N SER A 68 1.32 19.55 -1.00
CA SER A 68 1.17 20.70 -1.89
C SER A 68 -0.28 21.18 -1.90
N LYS A 69 -0.48 22.43 -2.34
CA LYS A 69 -1.81 23.02 -2.50
C LYS A 69 -2.67 22.20 -3.47
N GLU A 70 -2.07 21.70 -4.56
CA GLU A 70 -2.73 20.84 -5.54
C GLU A 70 -3.17 19.51 -4.93
N GLU A 71 -2.35 18.87 -4.09
CA GLU A 71 -2.71 17.65 -3.37
C GLU A 71 -3.84 17.90 -2.36
N PHE A 72 -3.79 19.00 -1.60
CA PHE A 72 -4.87 19.34 -0.67
C PHE A 72 -6.20 19.59 -1.39
N ARG A 73 -6.18 20.23 -2.57
CA ARG A 73 -7.37 20.38 -3.42
C ARG A 73 -7.92 19.02 -3.86
N SER A 74 -7.04 18.07 -4.18
CA SER A 74 -7.44 16.70 -4.51
C SER A 74 -8.16 16.05 -3.34
N VAL A 75 -7.55 16.05 -2.15
CA VAL A 75 -8.13 15.54 -0.88
C VAL A 75 -9.50 16.17 -0.60
N HIS A 76 -9.63 17.49 -0.77
CA HIS A 76 -10.88 18.21 -0.56
C HIS A 76 -12.00 17.82 -1.54
N SER A 77 -11.63 17.59 -2.81
CA SER A 77 -12.59 17.36 -3.90
C SER A 77 -13.20 15.95 -3.91
N GLN A 78 -12.49 14.96 -3.35
CA GLN A 78 -12.88 13.55 -3.45
C GLN A 78 -14.07 13.24 -2.53
N LYS A 79 -15.17 12.68 -3.08
CA LYS A 79 -16.17 11.89 -2.31
C LYS A 79 -15.40 10.84 -1.48
N LEU A 80 -15.91 10.50 -0.30
CA LEU A 80 -15.35 9.57 0.72
C LEU A 80 -14.95 8.17 0.16
N GLN A 81 -14.01 8.14 -0.78
CA GLN A 81 -13.34 6.99 -1.34
C GLN A 81 -11.87 7.22 -1.01
N GLN A 82 -11.24 6.17 -0.48
CA GLN A 82 -9.81 6.11 -0.16
C GLN A 82 -9.01 6.93 -1.16
N THR A 83 -8.30 7.94 -0.68
CA THR A 83 -7.39 8.75 -1.50
C THR A 83 -6.45 7.78 -2.20
N ALA A 84 -6.59 7.65 -3.52
CA ALA A 84 -5.59 6.96 -4.32
C ALA A 84 -4.30 7.78 -4.18
N ASP A 85 -3.35 7.29 -3.39
CA ASP A 85 -2.01 7.86 -3.31
C ASP A 85 -1.36 7.66 -4.70
N HIS A 86 -1.27 8.75 -5.46
CA HIS A 86 -0.72 8.76 -6.82
C HIS A 86 0.81 8.87 -6.85
N SER A 87 1.48 8.93 -5.69
CA SER A 87 2.94 8.78 -5.64
C SER A 87 3.36 7.40 -6.17
N VAL A 88 4.62 7.27 -6.59
CA VAL A 88 5.18 5.99 -7.03
C VAL A 88 5.00 4.93 -5.95
N LYS A 89 5.35 5.27 -4.69
CA LYS A 89 5.08 4.48 -3.48
C LYS A 89 3.61 4.06 -3.37
N GLY A 90 2.68 5.00 -3.49
CA GLY A 90 1.24 4.75 -3.37
C GLY A 90 0.69 3.81 -4.44
N VAL A 91 1.12 4.01 -5.69
CA VAL A 91 0.76 3.17 -6.84
C VAL A 91 1.30 1.75 -6.67
N LEU A 92 2.55 1.61 -6.24
CA LEU A 92 3.17 0.31 -5.96
C LEU A 92 2.49 -0.40 -4.78
N LEU A 93 2.16 0.33 -3.71
CA LEU A 93 1.46 -0.21 -2.55
C LEU A 93 0.05 -0.70 -2.93
N HIS A 94 -0.68 0.07 -3.72
CA HIS A 94 -1.98 -0.34 -4.25
C HIS A 94 -1.84 -1.61 -5.11
N LYS A 95 -0.87 -1.62 -6.03
CA LYS A 95 -0.54 -2.81 -6.86
C LYS A 95 -0.26 -4.03 -5.99
N ALA A 96 0.56 -3.89 -4.94
CA ALA A 96 0.89 -4.97 -4.02
C ALA A 96 -0.37 -5.56 -3.36
N LYS A 97 -1.26 -4.69 -2.85
CA LYS A 97 -2.52 -5.09 -2.21
C LYS A 97 -3.46 -5.80 -3.20
N GLU A 98 -3.65 -5.25 -4.40
CA GLU A 98 -4.52 -5.85 -5.42
C GLU A 98 -4.03 -7.22 -5.88
N PHE A 99 -2.71 -7.39 -6.10
CA PHE A 99 -2.15 -8.68 -6.47
C PHE A 99 -2.24 -9.71 -5.34
N THR A 100 -2.11 -9.30 -4.06
CA THR A 100 -2.34 -10.20 -2.93
C THR A 100 -3.81 -10.66 -2.87
N LEU A 101 -4.77 -9.74 -3.03
CA LEU A 101 -6.19 -10.08 -3.07
C LEU A 101 -6.52 -11.01 -4.26
N LEU A 102 -5.90 -10.76 -5.42
CA LEU A 102 -6.04 -11.62 -6.60
C LEU A 102 -5.44 -13.01 -6.36
N ALA A 103 -4.31 -13.11 -5.67
CA ALA A 103 -3.71 -14.38 -5.27
C ALA A 103 -4.70 -15.18 -4.40
N VAL A 104 -5.24 -14.56 -3.35
CA VAL A 104 -6.22 -15.19 -2.43
C VAL A 104 -7.48 -15.61 -3.18
N SER A 105 -8.03 -14.74 -4.03
CA SER A 105 -9.22 -15.04 -4.85
C SER A 105 -8.98 -16.24 -5.76
N THR A 106 -7.81 -16.30 -6.39
CA THR A 106 -7.42 -17.41 -7.28
C THR A 106 -7.28 -18.71 -6.51
N TYR A 107 -6.59 -18.70 -5.36
CA TYR A 107 -6.37 -19.88 -4.52
C TYR A 107 -7.69 -20.46 -3.99
N ASN A 108 -8.64 -19.59 -3.63
CA ASN A 108 -9.92 -19.99 -3.07
C ASN A 108 -10.96 -20.38 -4.13
N ASN A 109 -10.67 -20.24 -5.43
CA ASN A 109 -11.61 -20.59 -6.48
C ASN A 109 -11.72 -22.13 -6.62
N PRO A 110 -12.88 -22.74 -6.30
CA PRO A 110 -13.03 -24.20 -6.30
C PRO A 110 -13.09 -24.80 -7.72
N TYR A 111 -13.26 -23.97 -8.75
CA TYR A 111 -13.41 -24.42 -10.14
C TYR A 111 -12.11 -24.33 -10.94
N THR A 112 -11.03 -23.80 -10.35
CA THR A 112 -9.75 -23.61 -11.05
C THR A 112 -8.78 -24.72 -10.70
N GLU A 113 -8.33 -25.46 -11.72
CA GLU A 113 -7.36 -26.55 -11.56
C GLU A 113 -5.97 -26.03 -11.17
N PHE A 114 -5.53 -24.91 -11.76
CA PHE A 114 -4.22 -24.29 -11.50
C PHE A 114 -4.26 -23.19 -10.42
N LYS A 115 -5.12 -23.32 -9.42
CA LYS A 115 -5.33 -22.29 -8.38
C LYS A 115 -4.06 -21.99 -7.58
N THR A 116 -3.27 -23.01 -7.24
CA THR A 116 -1.98 -22.82 -6.56
C THR A 116 -0.96 -22.14 -7.46
N TYR A 117 -0.98 -22.40 -8.77
CA TYR A 117 -0.04 -21.76 -9.69
C TYR A 117 -0.37 -20.29 -9.84
N GLY A 118 -1.66 -19.99 -10.02
CA GLY A 118 -2.16 -18.63 -10.07
C GLY A 118 -1.90 -17.87 -8.76
N PHE A 119 -2.04 -18.52 -7.60
CA PHE A 119 -1.63 -17.92 -6.33
C PHE A 119 -0.14 -17.57 -6.32
N ILE A 120 0.75 -18.52 -6.66
CA ILE A 120 2.20 -18.33 -6.61
C ILE A 120 2.64 -17.20 -7.56
N VAL A 121 2.08 -17.14 -8.77
CA VAL A 121 2.39 -16.05 -9.71
C VAL A 121 1.97 -14.70 -9.13
N ASN A 122 0.72 -14.59 -8.65
CA ASN A 122 0.20 -13.33 -8.14
C ASN A 122 0.89 -12.88 -6.85
N ILE A 123 1.19 -13.79 -5.91
CA ILE A 123 1.84 -13.44 -4.65
C ILE A 123 3.30 -12.99 -4.88
N VAL A 124 4.02 -13.56 -5.85
CA VAL A 124 5.36 -13.09 -6.23
C VAL A 124 5.30 -11.68 -6.82
N ILE A 125 4.30 -11.37 -7.64
CA ILE A 125 4.10 -9.99 -8.15
C ILE A 125 3.77 -9.04 -7.00
N ALA A 126 2.92 -9.46 -6.05
CA ALA A 126 2.54 -8.67 -4.89
C ALA A 126 3.76 -8.32 -4.03
N TYR A 127 4.58 -9.31 -3.68
CA TYR A 127 5.82 -9.09 -2.94
C TYR A 127 6.78 -8.17 -3.69
N THR A 128 6.91 -8.32 -5.01
CA THR A 128 7.77 -7.44 -5.82
C THR A 128 7.34 -5.98 -5.66
N ALA A 129 6.05 -5.71 -5.83
CA ALA A 129 5.48 -4.38 -5.69
C ALA A 129 5.60 -3.85 -4.25
N LEU A 130 5.40 -4.71 -3.23
CA LEU A 130 5.56 -4.33 -1.82
C LEU A 130 7.01 -3.91 -1.52
N MET A 131 7.99 -4.69 -1.98
CA MET A 131 9.41 -4.36 -1.77
C MET A 131 9.79 -3.05 -2.45
N HIS A 132 9.35 -2.82 -3.69
CA HIS A 132 9.58 -1.54 -4.36
C HIS A 132 8.92 -0.39 -3.60
N ALA A 133 7.69 -0.55 -3.10
CA ALA A 133 7.03 0.47 -2.28
C ALA A 133 7.80 0.78 -0.98
N ILE A 134 8.40 -0.24 -0.36
CA ILE A 134 9.23 -0.09 0.84
C ILE A 134 10.51 0.70 0.52
N TYR A 135 11.18 0.39 -0.60
CA TYR A 135 12.38 1.13 -1.01
C TYR A 135 12.07 2.59 -1.35
N GLU A 136 10.97 2.84 -2.05
CA GLU A 136 10.44 4.19 -2.30
C GLU A 136 10.18 4.94 -0.98
N LYS A 137 9.48 4.30 -0.01
CA LYS A 137 9.23 4.88 1.32
C LYS A 137 10.53 5.25 2.04
N ARG A 138 11.57 4.42 1.91
CA ARG A 138 12.89 4.61 2.55
C ARG A 138 13.83 5.52 1.74
N SER A 139 13.42 6.00 0.57
CA SER A 139 14.28 6.72 -0.38
C SER A 139 15.58 5.95 -0.69
N ALA A 140 15.48 4.63 -0.75
CA ALA A 140 16.57 3.72 -1.04
C ALA A 140 16.56 3.33 -2.53
N ASP A 141 17.73 3.30 -3.14
CA ASP A 141 17.92 2.91 -4.53
C ASP A 141 17.71 1.39 -4.70
N TYR A 142 16.92 1.01 -5.70
CA TYR A 142 16.64 -0.39 -6.07
C TYR A 142 16.75 -0.62 -7.59
N PHE A 143 17.55 0.19 -8.27
CA PHE A 143 17.80 0.07 -9.70
C PHE A 143 19.09 -0.69 -9.99
N HIS A 144 19.12 -1.42 -11.10
CA HIS A 144 20.34 -2.01 -11.61
C HIS A 144 21.26 -0.92 -12.17
N LYS A 145 22.54 -1.02 -11.81
CA LYS A 145 23.59 -0.13 -12.31
C LYS A 145 24.60 -0.88 -13.17
N ASP A 146 25.13 -0.18 -14.16
CA ASP A 146 26.26 -0.66 -14.96
C ASP A 146 27.57 -0.61 -14.16
N VAL A 147 28.67 -1.03 -14.79
CA VAL A 147 30.00 -1.02 -14.20
C VAL A 147 30.49 0.39 -13.82
N ASP A 148 29.95 1.42 -14.46
CA ASP A 148 30.29 2.82 -14.25
C ASP A 148 29.37 3.50 -13.23
N GLY A 149 28.37 2.79 -12.72
CA GLY A 149 27.41 3.26 -11.71
C GLY A 149 26.17 3.96 -12.28
N ASN A 150 25.95 3.92 -13.60
CA ASN A 150 24.78 4.51 -14.24
C ASN A 150 23.61 3.52 -14.25
N ALA A 151 22.37 4.01 -14.19
CA ALA A 151 21.17 3.18 -14.28
C ALA A 151 21.11 2.44 -15.62
N ILE A 152 20.82 1.15 -15.57
CA ILE A 152 20.57 0.32 -16.75
C ILE A 152 19.13 0.54 -17.18
N PHE A 153 18.87 0.77 -18.47
CA PHE A 153 17.51 0.92 -19.01
C PHE A 153 17.10 -0.31 -19.83
N ILE A 154 15.84 -0.72 -19.70
CA ILE A 154 15.18 -1.73 -20.54
C ILE A 154 13.87 -1.13 -21.04
N ASP A 155 13.63 -1.21 -22.35
CA ASP A 155 12.41 -0.70 -23.00
C ASP A 155 12.06 0.78 -22.67
N GLY A 156 13.07 1.59 -22.36
CA GLY A 156 12.92 3.02 -22.04
C GLY A 156 12.68 3.32 -20.56
N GLU A 157 12.65 2.31 -19.70
CA GLU A 157 12.50 2.46 -18.24
C GLU A 157 13.76 2.00 -17.51
N GLU A 158 14.05 2.58 -16.34
CA GLU A 158 15.14 2.11 -15.50
C GLU A 158 14.85 0.69 -15.02
N LYS A 159 15.84 -0.18 -15.17
CA LYS A 159 15.73 -1.58 -14.81
C LYS A 159 15.74 -1.69 -13.28
N VAL A 160 14.57 -1.93 -12.71
CA VAL A 160 14.40 -2.21 -11.28
C VAL A 160 14.88 -3.60 -10.91
N TRP A 161 15.25 -3.79 -9.65
CA TRP A 161 15.60 -5.10 -9.10
C TRP A 161 14.42 -6.08 -9.15
N GLU A 162 14.76 -7.33 -9.45
CA GLU A 162 13.87 -8.48 -9.30
C GLU A 162 13.61 -8.78 -7.82
N LEU A 163 12.51 -9.46 -7.51
CA LEU A 163 12.13 -9.77 -6.12
C LEU A 163 13.26 -10.47 -5.34
N SER A 164 14.01 -11.38 -5.97
CA SER A 164 15.11 -12.08 -5.32
C SER A 164 16.18 -11.13 -4.80
N GLU A 165 16.50 -10.08 -5.57
CA GLU A 165 17.50 -9.07 -5.20
C GLU A 165 16.96 -8.16 -4.10
N CYS A 166 15.70 -7.72 -4.22
CA CYS A 166 15.00 -6.98 -3.17
C CYS A 166 15.05 -7.70 -1.82
N VAL A 167 14.67 -8.99 -1.77
CA VAL A 167 14.68 -9.71 -0.48
C VAL A 167 16.08 -10.03 0.02
N ASP A 168 17.08 -10.09 -0.87
CA ASP A 168 18.47 -10.25 -0.48
C ASP A 168 19.02 -9.01 0.21
N GLU A 169 18.73 -7.82 -0.32
CA GLU A 169 19.19 -6.56 0.26
C GLU A 169 18.39 -6.20 1.52
N TYR A 170 17.07 -6.43 1.54
CA TYR A 170 16.23 -6.10 2.71
C TYR A 170 16.60 -6.91 3.97
N TRP A 171 16.86 -8.21 3.83
CA TRP A 171 17.31 -9.10 4.92
C TRP A 171 18.82 -9.35 4.86
N LYS A 172 19.60 -8.35 4.43
CA LYS A 172 21.05 -8.49 4.35
C LYS A 172 21.66 -8.67 5.74
N GLY A 173 22.46 -9.73 5.89
CA GLY A 173 23.09 -10.08 7.17
C GLY A 173 22.14 -10.71 8.20
N ILE A 174 20.90 -11.04 7.81
CA ILE A 174 19.90 -11.66 8.67
C ILE A 174 19.38 -12.93 8.01
N GLU A 175 19.42 -14.05 8.74
CA GLU A 175 18.72 -15.27 8.34
C GLU A 175 17.25 -15.14 8.72
N ALA A 176 16.38 -15.01 7.71
CA ALA A 176 14.95 -14.79 7.89
C ALA A 176 14.15 -15.92 7.21
N PRO A 177 13.25 -16.61 7.93
CA PRO A 177 12.38 -17.64 7.33
C PRO A 177 11.47 -17.08 6.24
N GLU A 178 11.06 -15.81 6.36
CA GLU A 178 10.29 -15.08 5.35
C GLU A 178 11.05 -15.04 4.01
N LYS A 179 12.32 -14.65 4.07
CA LYS A 179 13.22 -14.61 2.90
C LYS A 179 13.35 -15.98 2.25
N ALA A 180 13.55 -17.03 3.05
CA ALA A 180 13.67 -18.39 2.54
C ALA A 180 12.40 -18.85 1.82
N ASN A 181 11.22 -18.57 2.41
CA ASN A 181 9.93 -18.90 1.81
C ASN A 181 9.69 -18.13 0.50
N ILE A 182 9.98 -16.81 0.47
CA ILE A 182 9.85 -16.01 -0.76
C ILE A 182 10.77 -16.57 -1.86
N LYS A 183 12.03 -16.91 -1.55
CA LYS A 183 12.95 -17.54 -2.51
C LYS A 183 12.46 -18.88 -3.02
N PHE A 184 11.86 -19.70 -2.15
CA PHE A 184 11.21 -20.95 -2.55
C PHE A 184 10.08 -20.70 -3.55
N LEU A 185 9.19 -19.74 -3.28
CA LEU A 185 8.08 -19.39 -4.16
C LEU A 185 8.54 -18.79 -5.49
N ILE A 186 9.61 -17.98 -5.52
CA ILE A 186 10.24 -17.52 -6.77
C ILE A 186 10.71 -18.72 -7.60
N GLY A 187 11.35 -19.70 -6.97
CA GLY A 187 11.79 -20.92 -7.64
C GLY A 187 10.63 -21.73 -8.23
N LEU A 188 9.49 -21.81 -7.53
CA LEU A 188 8.27 -22.41 -8.06
C LEU A 188 7.67 -21.61 -9.22
N ARG A 189 7.59 -20.28 -9.09
CA ARG A 189 7.14 -19.40 -10.17
C ARG A 189 7.92 -19.63 -11.45
N ASN A 190 9.25 -19.69 -11.37
CA ASN A 190 10.11 -19.93 -12.54
C ASN A 190 9.83 -21.30 -13.18
N LYS A 191 9.52 -22.33 -12.37
CA LYS A 191 9.12 -23.64 -12.90
C LYS A 191 7.74 -23.60 -13.54
N ILE A 192 6.76 -22.91 -12.94
CA ILE A 192 5.42 -22.73 -13.52
C ILE A 192 5.52 -22.04 -14.88
N GLU A 193 6.37 -21.03 -15.00
CA GLU A 193 6.56 -20.24 -16.22
C GLU A 193 7.21 -21.04 -17.35
N HIS A 194 8.24 -21.82 -17.04
CA HIS A 194 9.08 -22.46 -18.07
C HIS A 194 8.88 -23.98 -18.20
N ARG A 195 8.14 -24.63 -17.31
CA ARG A 195 8.02 -26.09 -17.23
C ARG A 195 6.61 -26.53 -16.83
N SER A 196 6.30 -27.79 -17.09
CA SER A 196 5.11 -28.43 -16.51
C SER A 196 5.41 -28.90 -15.09
N LEU A 197 4.47 -28.65 -14.17
CA LEU A 197 4.48 -29.17 -12.80
C LEU A 197 3.28 -30.10 -12.58
N PRO A 198 3.41 -31.16 -11.76
CA PRO A 198 2.27 -31.92 -11.27
C PRO A 198 1.46 -31.08 -10.27
N ALA A 199 0.25 -31.53 -9.90
CA ALA A 199 -0.50 -30.91 -8.83
C ALA A 199 0.35 -30.86 -7.54
N ILE A 200 0.61 -29.66 -7.04
CA ILE A 200 1.44 -29.41 -5.85
C ILE A 200 0.65 -28.81 -4.69
N ASP A 201 -0.67 -28.61 -4.85
CA ASP A 201 -1.54 -27.86 -3.95
C ASP A 201 -1.33 -28.20 -2.47
N LEU A 202 -1.37 -29.49 -2.13
CA LEU A 202 -1.20 -29.95 -0.75
C LEU A 202 0.25 -29.77 -0.26
N ALA A 203 1.22 -30.00 -1.15
CA ALA A 203 2.64 -29.99 -0.83
C ALA A 203 3.20 -28.58 -0.56
N VAL A 204 2.54 -27.53 -1.07
CA VAL A 204 3.00 -26.13 -0.90
C VAL A 204 2.00 -25.25 -0.13
N SER A 205 0.96 -25.86 0.45
CA SER A 205 -0.11 -25.14 1.13
C SER A 205 0.37 -24.34 2.35
N GLY A 206 1.32 -24.88 3.11
CA GLY A 206 1.94 -24.21 4.26
C GLY A 206 2.80 -23.01 3.85
N GLU A 207 3.54 -23.14 2.77
CA GLU A 207 4.39 -22.10 2.18
C GLU A 207 3.52 -20.97 1.61
N CYS A 208 2.40 -21.30 0.96
CA CYS A 208 1.43 -20.31 0.49
C CYS A 208 0.77 -19.56 1.64
N GLN A 209 0.31 -20.28 2.68
CA GLN A 209 -0.33 -19.68 3.84
C GLN A 209 0.62 -18.77 4.62
N SER A 210 1.85 -19.23 4.86
CA SER A 210 2.87 -18.42 5.53
C SER A 210 3.28 -17.21 4.69
N ALA A 211 3.39 -17.34 3.37
CA ALA A 211 3.66 -16.20 2.51
C ALA A 211 2.56 -15.13 2.59
N LEU A 212 1.28 -15.52 2.67
CA LEU A 212 0.18 -14.56 2.85
C LEU A 212 0.22 -13.89 4.22
N SER A 213 0.45 -14.67 5.29
CA SER A 213 0.54 -14.14 6.66
C SER A 213 1.71 -13.18 6.80
N ASN A 214 2.88 -13.55 6.28
CA ASN A 214 4.08 -12.72 6.35
C ASN A 214 3.94 -11.45 5.49
N PHE A 215 3.18 -11.51 4.40
CA PHE A 215 2.87 -10.34 3.58
C PHE A 215 2.05 -9.33 4.37
N GLU A 216 0.99 -9.79 5.05
CA GLU A 216 0.15 -8.95 5.91
C GLU A 216 0.98 -8.31 7.03
N THR A 217 1.81 -9.11 7.72
CA THR A 217 2.70 -8.61 8.78
C THR A 217 3.65 -7.53 8.23
N LEU A 218 4.36 -7.81 7.13
CA LEU A 218 5.30 -6.86 6.54
C LEU A 218 4.59 -5.58 6.05
N LEU A 219 3.40 -5.71 5.47
CA LEU A 219 2.59 -4.58 5.02
C LEU A 219 2.21 -3.67 6.19
N VAL A 220 1.75 -4.25 7.30
CA VAL A 220 1.34 -3.49 8.49
C VAL A 220 2.55 -2.88 9.19
N GLU A 221 3.64 -3.62 9.34
CA GLU A 221 4.89 -3.11 9.94
C GLU A 221 5.45 -1.93 9.15
N GLU A 222 5.39 -1.99 7.82
CA GLU A 222 5.94 -0.94 6.95
C GLU A 222 4.97 0.20 6.64
N PHE A 223 3.66 0.01 6.64
CA PHE A 223 2.74 1.06 6.20
C PHE A 223 1.67 1.42 7.22
N GLY A 224 1.52 0.68 8.31
CA GLY A 224 0.52 0.92 9.35
C GLY A 224 -0.75 0.08 9.18
N ASP A 225 -1.53 0.00 10.26
CA ASP A 225 -2.74 -0.82 10.36
C ASP A 225 -3.83 -0.43 9.36
N GLU A 226 -3.87 0.83 8.92
CA GLU A 226 -4.81 1.30 7.90
C GLU A 226 -4.63 0.62 6.54
N HIS A 227 -3.46 -0.01 6.31
CA HIS A 227 -3.16 -0.75 5.10
C HIS A 227 -3.49 -2.24 5.19
N ALA A 228 -3.81 -2.79 6.37
CA ALA A 228 -4.12 -4.21 6.58
C ALA A 228 -5.19 -4.75 5.60
N LEU A 229 -5.01 -5.98 5.11
CA LEU A 229 -5.95 -6.65 4.20
C LEU A 229 -6.97 -7.50 4.95
N THR A 230 -6.65 -7.93 6.17
CA THR A 230 -7.51 -8.75 7.05
C THR A 230 -8.89 -8.13 7.29
N ALA A 231 -9.02 -6.80 7.25
CA ALA A 231 -10.30 -6.11 7.36
C ALA A 231 -11.27 -6.39 6.19
N SER A 232 -10.81 -7.00 5.10
CA SER A 232 -11.56 -7.18 3.84
C SER A 232 -11.83 -8.64 3.44
N LEU A 233 -11.28 -9.63 4.16
CA LEU A 233 -11.35 -11.05 3.76
C LEU A 233 -12.11 -11.88 4.80
N ALA A 234 -13.21 -12.50 4.38
CA ALA A 234 -13.85 -13.56 5.15
C ALA A 234 -13.00 -14.84 5.10
N ILE A 235 -12.93 -15.59 6.21
CA ILE A 235 -12.27 -16.90 6.24
C ILE A 235 -12.97 -17.83 5.25
N ALA A 236 -12.24 -18.38 4.28
CA ALA A 236 -12.78 -19.34 3.35
C ALA A 236 -13.15 -20.65 4.08
N MET A 237 -14.41 -21.08 3.98
CA MET A 237 -14.84 -22.37 4.51
C MET A 237 -14.33 -23.49 3.60
N GLN A 238 -13.53 -24.42 4.16
CA GLN A 238 -13.02 -25.58 3.43
C GLN A 238 -13.79 -26.84 3.83
N LEU A 239 -14.09 -27.71 2.85
CA LEU A 239 -14.53 -29.07 3.08
C LEU A 239 -13.32 -30.00 3.01
N THR A 240 -12.92 -30.56 4.14
CA THR A 240 -11.86 -31.58 4.20
C THR A 240 -12.42 -32.87 4.75
N ARG A 241 -12.20 -33.98 4.03
CA ARG A 241 -12.46 -35.33 4.54
C ARG A 241 -11.12 -35.93 4.97
N ILE A 242 -10.89 -36.04 6.27
CA ILE A 242 -9.80 -36.87 6.79
C ILE A 242 -10.31 -38.32 6.66
N SER A 243 -9.70 -39.08 5.76
CA SER A 243 -9.92 -40.53 5.70
C SER A 243 -8.70 -41.14 6.36
N GLU A 244 -8.90 -41.83 7.49
CA GLU A 244 -7.89 -42.73 8.08
C GLU A 244 -7.67 -43.94 7.18
#